data_AF-A0A6P8QQD0-F1
#
_entry.id   AF-A0A6P8QQD0-F1
#
_cell.length_a   1.000
_cell.length_b   1.000
_cell.length_c   1.000
_cell.angle_alpha   90.00
_cell.angle_beta   90.00
_cell.angle_gamma   90.00
#
_symmetry.space_group_name_H-M   'P 1'
#
loop_
_entity.id
_entity.type
_entity.pdbx_description
1 polymer ?
#
loop_
_entity_poly.entity_id
_entity_poly.type
_entity_poly.pdbx_seq_one_letter_code
_entity_poly.pdbx_strand_id
1 'polypeptide(L)'
;MLLQFGFCSPTLCLNCICSAPWLRGLDRLELANSLEEIYVQNLGDSILYQWVEKIREFLTSKSESADADIQKITEETEVDEKDEFFTDPQCFQHNLMKMSDFIMFEDEELPPVKHGEPITDRRSTFQAHLAPVIHPKQVKMVLNKLYENKKIASATHNIYAYRIYCEDKLAFLQDCEDDGETAAGRRLLHLMQILDVCNVMVIVSRWYGGILLGPDRFKHINNSARNILVEENYINSAVEPTKQMGKNRRVKKDKRPEH
;
A
#
# COMPACT_ATOMS: atom_id res chain seq x y z
N MET A 1 -0.28 -16.19 16.55
CA MET A 1 0.80 -15.71 15.68
C MET A 1 0.58 -16.31 14.31
N LEU A 2 0.27 -15.49 13.29
CA LEU A 2 0.13 -15.96 11.91
C LEU A 2 1.46 -15.70 11.20
N LEU A 3 2.26 -16.75 11.05
CA LEU A 3 3.48 -16.73 10.24
C LEU A 3 3.10 -17.12 8.81
N GLN A 4 3.04 -16.15 7.90
CA GLN A 4 2.78 -16.42 6.50
C GLN A 4 4.12 -16.40 5.76
N PHE A 5 4.63 -17.61 5.46
CA PHE A 5 5.86 -17.79 4.69
C PHE A 5 5.52 -17.80 3.20
N GLY A 6 5.84 -16.72 2.50
CA GLY A 6 5.82 -16.69 1.04
C GLY A 6 7.21 -16.99 0.49
N PHE A 7 7.37 -18.09 -0.25
CA PHE A 7 8.60 -18.36 -1.00
C PHE A 7 8.49 -17.74 -2.39
N CYS A 8 9.41 -16.83 -2.72
CA CYS A 8 9.72 -16.46 -4.09
C CYS A 8 11.21 -16.75 -4.33
N SER A 9 11.49 -17.67 -5.26
CA SER A 9 12.83 -18.13 -5.66
C SER A 9 13.50 -17.13 -6.62
N PRO A 10 14.83 -17.17 -6.90
CA PRO A 10 15.98 -17.42 -6.05
C PRO A 10 16.97 -16.22 -6.10
N THR A 11 16.50 -14.97 -5.98
CA THR A 11 17.39 -13.82 -5.75
C THR A 11 16.70 -12.79 -4.86
N LEU A 12 16.53 -13.20 -3.60
CA LEU A 12 17.03 -12.48 -2.44
C LEU A 12 16.46 -11.08 -2.13
N CYS A 13 15.27 -11.07 -1.51
CA CYS A 13 14.99 -10.36 -0.25
C CYS A 13 13.85 -11.12 0.44
N LEU A 14 14.12 -11.84 1.53
CA LEU A 14 13.05 -12.32 2.40
C LEU A 14 12.46 -11.12 3.17
N ASN A 15 11.34 -10.60 2.69
CA ASN A 15 10.50 -9.70 3.50
C ASN A 15 9.77 -10.54 4.57
N CYS A 16 10.45 -10.84 5.67
CA CYS A 16 9.82 -11.43 6.85
C CYS A 16 9.07 -10.34 7.62
N ILE A 17 7.75 -10.27 7.40
CA ILE A 17 6.88 -9.42 8.20
C ILE A 17 6.50 -10.19 9.48
N CYS A 18 7.34 -10.08 10.51
CA CYS A 18 6.95 -10.50 11.87
C CYS A 18 6.01 -9.44 12.46
N SER A 19 4.69 -9.66 12.30
CA SER A 19 3.68 -8.81 12.91
C SER A 19 3.36 -9.28 14.32
N ALA A 20 4.08 -8.76 15.30
CA ALA A 20 3.81 -8.94 16.73
C ALA A 20 3.56 -7.54 17.35
N PRO A 21 2.30 -7.18 17.67
CA PRO A 21 1.97 -5.87 18.23
C PRO A 21 2.73 -5.51 19.53
N TRP A 22 3.22 -6.52 20.25
CA TRP A 22 3.98 -6.43 21.49
C TRP A 22 5.51 -6.27 21.30
N LEU A 23 6.03 -6.49 20.09
CA LEU A 23 7.46 -6.41 19.80
C LEU A 23 7.80 -5.01 19.26
N ARG A 24 7.99 -4.03 20.15
CA ARG A 24 8.29 -2.63 19.80
C ARG A 24 9.69 -2.22 20.28
N GLY A 25 10.32 -1.28 19.57
CA GLY A 25 11.59 -0.67 19.97
C GLY A 25 12.80 -1.61 19.88
N LEU A 26 13.60 -1.65 20.95
CA LEU A 26 14.89 -2.35 21.05
C LEU A 26 14.78 -3.86 20.81
N ASP A 27 13.72 -4.50 21.33
CA ASP A 27 13.50 -5.94 21.19
C ASP A 27 13.31 -6.37 19.73
N ARG A 28 12.66 -5.52 18.93
CA ARG A 28 12.48 -5.77 17.49
C ARG A 28 13.80 -5.66 16.75
N LEU A 29 14.66 -4.71 17.15
CA LEU A 29 15.97 -4.49 16.54
C LEU A 29 16.92 -5.64 16.89
N GLU A 30 16.92 -6.10 18.13
CA GLU A 30 17.73 -7.23 18.60
C GLU A 30 17.38 -8.52 17.84
N LEU A 31 16.09 -8.83 17.72
CA LEU A 31 15.63 -9.98 16.95
C LEU A 31 15.98 -9.84 15.46
N ALA A 32 15.80 -8.66 14.86
CA ALA A 32 16.13 -8.42 13.46
C ALA A 32 17.63 -8.60 13.19
N ASN A 33 18.50 -8.06 14.06
CA ASN A 33 19.95 -8.20 13.94
C ASN A 33 20.38 -9.68 14.06
N SER A 34 19.76 -10.41 14.98
CA SER A 34 20.04 -11.83 15.18
C SER A 34 19.64 -12.67 13.95
N LEU A 35 18.51 -12.34 13.31
CA LEU A 35 18.06 -13.02 12.09
C LEU A 35 18.93 -12.68 10.87
N GLU A 36 19.37 -11.43 10.76
CA GLU A 36 20.29 -10.98 9.71
C GLU A 36 21.65 -11.65 9.84
N GLU A 37 22.17 -11.80 11.06
CA GLU A 37 23.44 -12.49 11.32
C GLU A 37 23.38 -13.96 10.84
N ILE A 38 22.28 -14.67 11.11
CA ILE A 38 22.07 -16.05 10.63
C ILE A 38 22.04 -16.10 9.11
N TYR A 39 21.41 -15.10 8.48
CA TYR A 39 21.35 -15.02 7.03
C TYR A 39 22.74 -14.81 6.40
N VAL A 40 23.54 -13.88 6.94
CA VAL A 40 24.90 -13.62 6.47
C VAL A 40 25.81 -14.83 6.68
N GLN A 41 25.61 -15.59 7.76
CA GLN A 41 26.41 -16.77 8.06
C GLN A 41 26.08 -17.99 7.18
N ASN A 42 24.89 -18.04 6.56
CA ASN A 42 24.40 -19.21 5.84
C ASN A 42 23.90 -18.82 4.43
N LEU A 43 24.72 -18.07 3.70
CA LEU A 43 24.41 -17.63 2.34
C LEU A 43 24.31 -18.82 1.38
N GLY A 44 23.14 -18.99 0.76
CA GLY A 44 22.89 -20.04 -0.22
C GLY A 44 22.23 -21.31 0.34
N ASP A 45 22.11 -21.42 1.67
CA ASP A 45 21.46 -22.53 2.35
C ASP A 45 20.03 -22.18 2.83
N SER A 46 19.23 -23.21 3.12
CA SER A 46 17.88 -23.04 3.67
C SER A 46 17.93 -22.74 5.18
N ILE A 47 17.81 -21.46 5.54
CA ILE A 47 17.91 -20.96 6.93
C ILE A 47 16.60 -20.95 7.72
N LEU A 48 15.50 -21.45 7.15
CA LEU A 48 14.16 -21.36 7.76
C LEU A 48 14.11 -21.96 9.17
N TYR A 49 14.69 -23.14 9.36
CA TYR A 49 14.68 -23.81 10.66
C TYR A 49 15.51 -23.03 11.70
N GLN A 50 16.66 -22.48 11.27
CA GLN A 50 17.52 -21.65 12.13
C GLN A 50 16.79 -20.37 12.56
N TRP A 51 16.07 -19.72 11.65
CA TRP A 51 15.24 -18.56 11.95
C TRP A 51 14.07 -18.89 12.88
N VAL A 52 13.37 -20.01 12.65
CA VAL A 52 12.28 -20.45 13.53
C VAL A 52 12.77 -20.75 14.94
N GLU A 53 13.89 -21.46 15.08
CA GLU A 53 14.49 -21.75 16.39
C GLU A 53 14.95 -20.48 17.08
N LYS A 54 15.56 -19.53 16.35
CA LYS A 54 16.02 -18.26 16.94
C LYS A 54 14.89 -17.34 17.38
N ILE A 55 13.79 -17.31 16.63
CA ILE A 55 12.56 -16.63 17.07
C ILE A 55 11.99 -17.33 18.32
N ARG A 56 12.03 -18.66 18.38
CA ARG A 56 11.55 -19.44 19.54
C ARG A 56 12.38 -19.16 20.78
N GLU A 57 13.71 -19.20 20.68
CA GLU A 57 14.65 -18.88 21.75
C GLU A 57 14.43 -17.45 22.28
N PHE A 58 14.31 -16.47 21.38
CA PHE A 58 14.06 -15.08 21.74
C PHE A 58 12.75 -14.90 22.52
N LEU A 59 11.68 -15.58 22.09
CA LEU A 59 10.39 -15.53 22.78
C LEU A 59 10.43 -16.24 24.15
N THR A 60 11.13 -17.37 24.26
CA THR A 60 11.30 -18.09 25.53
C THR A 60 12.13 -17.27 26.54
N SER A 61 13.24 -16.68 26.10
CA SER A 61 14.07 -15.81 26.93
C SER A 61 13.29 -14.58 27.43
N LYS A 62 12.42 -14.00 26.59
CA LYS A 62 11.54 -12.90 27.01
C LYS A 62 10.45 -13.33 27.99
N SER A 63 9.85 -14.51 27.84
CA SER A 63 8.90 -15.02 28.85
C SER A 63 9.54 -15.27 30.21
N GLU A 64 10.79 -15.74 30.23
CA GLU A 64 11.55 -15.95 31.48
C GLU A 64 11.92 -14.61 32.15
N SER A 65 12.20 -13.56 31.37
CA SER A 65 12.42 -12.21 31.91
C SER A 65 11.15 -11.52 32.39
N ALA A 66 9.98 -11.83 31.82
CA ALA A 66 8.70 -11.25 32.22
C ALA A 66 8.12 -11.91 33.49
N ASP A 67 8.42 -13.19 33.74
CA ASP A 67 8.03 -13.88 34.98
C ASP A 67 8.91 -13.50 36.18
N ALA A 68 10.13 -12.98 35.96
CA ALA A 68 10.99 -12.47 37.03
C ALA A 68 10.50 -11.14 37.63
N ASP A 69 9.76 -10.33 36.86
CA ASP A 69 9.22 -9.04 37.30
C ASP A 69 7.82 -9.13 37.96
N ILE A 70 7.17 -10.30 37.94
CA ILE A 70 5.85 -10.51 38.56
C ILE A 70 5.95 -11.07 40.00
N GLN A 71 7.10 -11.60 40.42
CA GLN A 71 7.28 -12.16 41.77
C GLN A 71 7.89 -11.20 42.83
N LYS A 72 8.06 -9.91 42.51
CA LYS A 72 8.63 -8.93 43.46
C LYS A 72 7.76 -7.71 43.78
N ILE A 73 6.49 -7.69 43.36
CA ILE A 73 5.52 -6.60 43.61
C ILE A 73 4.26 -7.11 44.34
N THR A 74 4.44 -8.04 45.28
CA THR A 74 3.46 -8.27 46.36
C THR A 74 4.23 -8.42 47.66
N GLU A 75 4.80 -7.34 48.15
CA GLU A 75 4.78 -6.97 49.56
C GLU A 75 5.53 -5.64 49.72
N GLU A 76 4.84 -4.70 50.36
CA GLU A 76 5.33 -3.45 50.93
C GLU A 76 5.17 -2.14 50.10
N THR A 77 3.93 -1.65 50.15
CA THR A 77 3.51 -0.33 50.68
C THR A 77 4.22 0.96 50.21
N GLU A 78 3.40 1.83 49.59
CA GLU A 78 3.35 3.31 49.72
C GLU A 78 4.54 4.21 49.32
N VAL A 79 4.26 5.06 48.32
CA VAL A 79 4.60 6.50 48.22
C VAL A 79 6.08 6.89 48.23
N ASP A 80 6.62 7.40 47.11
CA ASP A 80 6.90 8.84 46.86
C ASP A 80 7.98 9.06 45.79
N GLU A 81 7.98 10.29 45.30
CA GLU A 81 8.80 10.99 44.31
C GLU A 81 10.35 10.81 44.29
N LYS A 82 10.90 11.12 43.10
CA LYS A 82 12.16 11.84 42.79
C LYS A 82 13.52 11.09 42.74
N ASP A 83 14.09 11.23 41.54
CA ASP A 83 15.44 11.71 41.21
C ASP A 83 16.70 10.85 41.43
N GLU A 84 17.54 10.97 40.40
CA GLU A 84 19.00 10.95 40.37
C GLU A 84 19.80 9.64 40.24
N PHE A 85 20.21 9.41 38.98
CA PHE A 85 21.60 9.38 38.49
C PHE A 85 22.64 8.50 39.21
N PHE A 86 23.23 7.56 38.45
CA PHE A 86 24.69 7.39 38.53
C PHE A 86 25.30 7.17 37.14
N THR A 87 26.27 8.04 36.85
CA THR A 87 27.11 8.15 35.66
C THR A 87 28.11 7.00 35.51
N ASP A 88 28.30 6.50 34.29
CA ASP A 88 29.60 6.05 33.81
C ASP A 88 30.01 6.84 32.54
N PRO A 89 31.04 7.72 32.61
CA PRO A 89 31.37 8.68 31.54
C PRO A 89 32.17 8.15 30.33
N GLN A 90 32.43 6.86 30.14
CA GLN A 90 33.42 6.41 29.13
C GLN A 90 32.87 5.80 27.82
N CYS A 91 31.56 5.84 27.56
CA CYS A 91 30.99 5.39 26.27
C CYS A 91 30.42 6.53 25.39
N PHE A 92 30.67 7.80 25.72
CA PHE A 92 30.00 8.93 25.07
C PHE A 92 30.70 9.54 23.84
N GLN A 93 31.91 9.11 23.48
CA GLN A 93 32.64 9.71 22.35
C GLN A 93 32.77 8.82 21.11
N HIS A 94 32.47 7.53 21.18
CA HIS A 94 32.55 6.65 19.99
C HIS A 94 31.22 6.41 19.29
N ASN A 95 30.09 6.86 19.87
CA ASN A 95 28.75 6.68 19.28
C ASN A 95 28.15 7.93 18.62
N LEU A 96 28.76 9.11 18.77
CA LEU A 96 28.30 10.34 18.08
C LEU A 96 28.65 10.37 16.59
N MET A 97 29.57 9.51 16.12
CA MET A 97 29.94 9.38 14.70
C MET A 97 29.26 8.22 13.97
N LYS A 98 28.60 7.29 14.66
CA LYS A 98 27.78 6.23 14.05
C LYS A 98 26.28 6.48 14.15
N MET A 99 25.91 7.63 14.71
CA MET A 99 24.53 8.13 14.80
C MET A 99 24.13 9.00 13.59
N SER A 100 24.99 9.08 12.57
CA SER A 100 24.70 9.76 11.30
C SER A 100 24.31 8.82 10.15
N ASP A 101 24.38 7.49 10.34
CA ASP A 101 23.87 6.50 9.37
C ASP A 101 22.53 5.90 9.80
N PHE A 102 22.01 6.31 10.96
CA PHE A 102 20.58 6.26 11.23
C PHE A 102 19.94 7.41 10.45
N ILE A 103 19.89 7.25 9.12
CA ILE A 103 19.08 8.12 8.26
C ILE A 103 17.72 8.19 8.92
N MET A 104 17.44 9.39 9.43
CA MET A 104 16.13 9.84 9.80
C MET A 104 15.17 9.29 8.74
N PHE A 105 14.24 8.42 9.15
CA PHE A 105 13.04 8.21 8.35
C PHE A 105 12.35 9.58 8.37
N GLU A 106 12.75 10.44 7.43
CA GLU A 106 12.10 11.70 7.14
C GLU A 106 10.62 11.39 7.03
N ASP A 107 9.84 12.15 7.79
CA ASP A 107 8.40 12.03 8.01
C ASP A 107 7.70 11.09 7.01
N GLU A 108 7.25 9.92 7.49
CA GLU A 108 6.34 9.03 6.75
C GLU A 108 4.97 9.75 6.69
N GLU A 109 4.93 10.89 6.01
CA GLU A 109 3.79 11.78 5.89
C GLU A 109 2.77 11.10 5.00
N LEU A 110 1.52 11.12 5.45
CA LEU A 110 0.39 10.62 4.70
C LEU A 110 0.33 11.35 3.36
N PRO A 111 0.43 10.66 2.21
CA PRO A 111 0.37 11.33 0.93
C PRO A 111 -0.96 12.07 0.74
N PRO A 112 -0.95 13.27 0.15
CA PRO A 112 -2.17 14.04 -0.07
C PRO A 112 -3.07 13.29 -1.06
N VAL A 113 -4.30 13.03 -0.64
CA VAL A 113 -5.31 12.39 -1.48
C VAL A 113 -6.07 13.46 -2.25
N LYS A 114 -6.06 13.34 -3.58
CA LYS A 114 -6.82 14.17 -4.51
C LYS A 114 -8.10 13.45 -4.90
N HIS A 115 -9.17 14.21 -5.03
CA HIS A 115 -10.48 13.66 -5.42
C HIS A 115 -10.89 14.28 -6.75
N GLY A 116 -11.20 13.43 -7.73
CA GLY A 116 -11.65 13.86 -9.04
C GLY A 116 -13.14 14.14 -9.07
N GLU A 117 -13.59 14.71 -10.19
CA GLU A 117 -15.00 15.00 -10.41
C GLU A 117 -15.85 13.72 -10.52
N PRO A 118 -17.00 13.64 -9.83
CA PRO A 118 -17.84 12.45 -9.86
C PRO A 118 -18.61 12.34 -11.19
N ILE A 119 -18.54 11.18 -11.83
CA ILE A 119 -19.31 10.85 -13.04
C ILE A 119 -20.56 10.09 -12.61
N THR A 120 -21.74 10.52 -13.05
CA THR A 120 -23.00 9.84 -12.74
C THR A 120 -23.71 9.40 -14.02
N ASP A 121 -24.09 8.13 -14.09
CA ASP A 121 -24.86 7.53 -15.17
C ASP A 121 -25.89 6.55 -14.59
N ARG A 122 -27.14 6.67 -15.02
CA ARG A 122 -28.28 5.83 -14.56
C ARG A 122 -28.30 5.63 -13.03
N ARG A 123 -28.13 6.74 -12.29
CA ARG A 123 -28.06 6.82 -10.81
C ARG A 123 -26.85 6.12 -10.17
N SER A 124 -26.00 5.46 -10.96
CA SER A 124 -24.70 5.00 -10.48
C SER A 124 -23.70 6.14 -10.57
N THR A 125 -22.98 6.39 -9.48
CA THR A 125 -21.94 7.43 -9.39
C THR A 125 -20.58 6.77 -9.23
N PHE A 126 -19.59 7.34 -9.90
CA PHE A 126 -18.20 6.91 -9.91
C PHE A 126 -17.33 8.11 -9.57
N GLN A 127 -16.45 7.97 -8.58
CA GLN A 127 -15.49 9.02 -8.25
C GLN A 127 -14.11 8.41 -8.13
N ALA A 128 -13.13 9.03 -8.78
CA ALA A 128 -11.74 8.63 -8.67
C ALA A 128 -11.03 9.42 -7.57
N HIS A 129 -10.07 8.79 -6.94
CA HIS A 129 -9.19 9.33 -5.93
C HIS A 129 -7.77 8.94 -6.29
N LEU A 130 -6.84 9.89 -6.14
CA LEU A 130 -5.45 9.72 -6.53
C LEU A 130 -4.56 10.08 -5.34
N ALA A 131 -3.52 9.29 -5.12
CA ALA A 131 -2.48 9.62 -4.17
C ALA A 131 -1.10 9.25 -4.74
N PRO A 132 -0.10 10.14 -4.65
CA PRO A 132 1.27 9.77 -4.95
C PRO A 132 1.76 8.73 -3.94
N VAL A 133 2.40 7.66 -4.39
CA VAL A 133 2.94 6.62 -3.52
C VAL A 133 4.31 6.17 -4.01
N ILE A 134 5.25 6.11 -3.08
CA ILE A 134 6.63 5.63 -3.29
C ILE A 134 6.89 4.32 -2.53
N HIS A 135 6.06 3.99 -1.53
CA HIS A 135 6.21 2.78 -0.73
C HIS A 135 4.88 2.05 -0.52
N PRO A 136 4.88 0.70 -0.41
CA PRO A 136 3.68 -0.08 -0.16
C PRO A 136 3.01 0.23 1.18
N LYS A 137 3.74 0.78 2.16
CA LYS A 137 3.16 1.25 3.42
C LYS A 137 2.22 2.43 3.21
N GLN A 138 2.58 3.38 2.34
CA GLN A 138 1.76 4.54 2.03
C GLN A 138 0.43 4.14 1.38
N VAL A 139 0.41 3.07 0.57
CA VAL A 139 -0.84 2.50 0.02
C VAL A 139 -1.84 2.18 1.14
N LYS A 140 -1.38 1.52 2.23
CA LYS A 140 -2.23 1.20 3.38
C LYS A 140 -2.68 2.47 4.13
N MET A 141 -1.78 3.44 4.28
CA MET A 141 -2.11 4.71 4.93
C MET A 141 -3.20 5.49 4.17
N VAL A 142 -3.07 5.57 2.84
CA VAL A 142 -4.03 6.22 1.95
C VAL A 142 -5.39 5.53 2.00
N LEU A 143 -5.42 4.18 1.98
CA LEU A 143 -6.66 3.42 2.11
C LEU A 143 -7.36 3.68 3.45
N ASN A 144 -6.63 3.62 4.55
CA ASN A 144 -7.16 3.90 5.88
C ASN A 144 -7.73 5.33 5.95
N LYS A 145 -7.00 6.31 5.40
CA LYS A 145 -7.45 7.70 5.35
C LYS A 145 -8.73 7.86 4.53
N LEU A 146 -8.82 7.21 3.38
CA LEU A 146 -10.01 7.23 2.53
C LEU A 146 -11.23 6.63 3.24
N TYR A 147 -11.04 5.56 4.00
CA TYR A 147 -12.10 4.92 4.77
C TYR A 147 -12.55 5.68 6.03
N GLU A 148 -11.81 6.68 6.50
CA GLU A 148 -12.32 7.63 7.50
C GLU A 148 -13.54 8.41 6.95
N ASN A 149 -13.59 8.63 5.64
CA ASN A 149 -14.74 9.27 5.01
C ASN A 149 -15.88 8.26 4.86
N LYS A 150 -16.93 8.44 5.66
CA LYS A 150 -18.13 7.59 5.66
C LYS A 150 -18.75 7.40 4.28
N LYS A 151 -18.71 8.40 3.39
CA LYS A 151 -19.27 8.28 2.04
C LYS A 151 -18.54 7.25 1.18
N ILE A 152 -17.21 7.21 1.32
CA ILE A 152 -16.31 6.32 0.58
C ILE A 152 -16.34 4.92 1.21
N ALA A 153 -16.28 4.85 2.54
CA ALA A 153 -16.43 3.59 3.27
C ALA A 153 -17.76 2.89 3.01
N SER A 154 -18.84 3.65 2.75
CA SER A 154 -20.15 3.11 2.39
C SER A 154 -20.36 2.95 0.88
N ALA A 155 -19.33 3.13 0.05
CA ALA A 155 -19.44 2.88 -1.39
C ALA A 155 -19.71 1.39 -1.64
N THR A 156 -20.37 1.09 -2.76
CA THR A 156 -20.68 -0.30 -3.12
C THR A 156 -19.40 -1.07 -3.45
N HIS A 157 -18.46 -0.40 -4.12
CA HIS A 157 -17.15 -0.95 -4.48
C HIS A 157 -16.10 0.16 -4.41
N ASN A 158 -14.96 -0.11 -3.79
CA ASN A 158 -13.76 0.74 -3.75
C ASN A 158 -12.61 0.02 -4.46
N ILE A 159 -12.62 0.13 -5.79
CA ILE A 159 -11.65 -0.54 -6.67
C ILE A 159 -10.35 0.23 -6.61
N TYR A 160 -9.20 -0.41 -6.49
CA TYR A 160 -7.92 0.30 -6.56
C TYR A 160 -6.86 -0.44 -7.35
N ALA A 161 -5.91 0.34 -7.84
CA ALA A 161 -4.66 -0.16 -8.42
C ALA A 161 -3.53 0.82 -8.09
N TYR A 162 -2.32 0.31 -7.95
CA TYR A 162 -1.14 1.12 -7.80
C TYR A 162 0.03 0.54 -8.58
N ARG A 163 0.97 1.42 -8.95
CA ARG A 163 2.22 1.04 -9.61
C ARG A 163 3.33 1.90 -9.04
N ILE A 164 4.26 1.28 -8.33
CA ILE A 164 5.40 1.92 -7.68
C ILE A 164 6.66 1.40 -8.38
N TYR A 165 7.55 2.32 -8.77
CA TYR A 165 8.85 1.95 -9.33
C TYR A 165 9.87 1.86 -8.20
N CYS A 166 10.48 0.69 -8.02
CA CYS A 166 11.58 0.51 -7.08
C CYS A 166 12.91 0.60 -7.82
N GLU A 167 13.66 1.67 -7.59
CA GLU A 167 14.98 1.88 -8.18
C GLU A 167 15.97 0.78 -7.76
N ASP A 168 15.95 0.38 -6.49
CA ASP A 168 16.85 -0.64 -5.92
C ASP A 168 16.79 -2.00 -6.63
N LYS A 169 15.60 -2.38 -7.10
CA LYS A 169 15.33 -3.68 -7.74
C LYS A 169 15.13 -3.56 -9.24
N LEU A 170 15.19 -2.35 -9.79
CA LEU A 170 14.86 -2.02 -11.17
C LEU A 170 13.54 -2.66 -11.63
N ALA A 171 12.55 -2.72 -10.72
CA ALA A 171 11.32 -3.48 -10.91
C ALA A 171 10.09 -2.67 -10.46
N PHE A 172 8.94 -2.99 -11.05
CA PHE A 172 7.66 -2.40 -10.66
C PHE A 172 6.98 -3.24 -9.59
N LEU A 173 6.65 -2.61 -8.47
CA LEU A 173 5.71 -3.15 -7.49
C LEU A 173 4.31 -2.66 -7.87
N GLN A 174 3.46 -3.58 -8.30
CA GLN A 174 2.12 -3.27 -8.76
C GLN A 174 1.12 -4.29 -8.23
N ASP A 175 -0.06 -3.83 -7.85
CA ASP A 175 -1.14 -4.68 -7.36
C ASP A 175 -2.49 -3.99 -7.59
N CYS A 176 -3.58 -4.75 -7.49
CA CYS A 176 -4.94 -4.25 -7.67
C CYS A 176 -5.97 -5.05 -6.88
N GLU A 177 -7.07 -4.38 -6.53
CA GLU A 177 -8.23 -4.97 -5.85
C GLU A 177 -9.52 -4.57 -6.54
N ASP A 178 -10.41 -5.54 -6.73
CA ASP A 178 -11.69 -5.38 -7.42
C ASP A 178 -12.81 -4.94 -6.44
N ASP A 179 -12.69 -5.27 -5.15
CA ASP A 179 -13.70 -5.03 -4.10
C ASP A 179 -15.13 -5.45 -4.53
N GLY A 180 -15.25 -6.66 -5.10
CA GLY A 180 -16.53 -7.19 -5.58
C GLY A 180 -16.97 -6.72 -6.98
N GLU A 181 -16.31 -5.71 -7.56
CA GLU A 181 -16.48 -5.33 -8.97
C GLU A 181 -15.55 -6.17 -9.86
N THR A 182 -15.97 -7.41 -10.15
CA THR A 182 -15.13 -8.40 -10.84
C THR A 182 -14.46 -7.85 -12.10
N ALA A 183 -13.14 -8.03 -12.16
CA ALA A 183 -12.22 -7.62 -13.22
C ALA A 183 -11.96 -6.11 -13.36
N ALA A 184 -12.48 -5.25 -12.49
CA ALA A 184 -12.26 -3.80 -12.59
C ALA A 184 -10.84 -3.38 -12.18
N GLY A 185 -10.29 -3.90 -11.09
CA GLY A 185 -8.95 -3.61 -10.57
C GLY A 185 -7.87 -3.99 -11.58
N ARG A 186 -7.94 -5.19 -12.17
CA ARG A 186 -7.00 -5.58 -13.24
C ARG A 186 -7.08 -4.66 -14.48
N ARG A 187 -8.29 -4.24 -14.86
CA ARG A 187 -8.50 -3.29 -15.97
C ARG A 187 -7.96 -1.91 -15.65
N LEU A 188 -8.13 -1.46 -14.41
CA LEU A 188 -7.62 -0.19 -13.91
C LEU A 188 -6.08 -0.21 -13.87
N LEU A 189 -5.46 -1.28 -13.38
CA LEU A 189 -4.01 -1.46 -13.41
C LEU A 189 -3.49 -1.47 -14.85
N HIS A 190 -4.16 -2.18 -15.75
CA HIS A 190 -3.79 -2.21 -17.15
C HIS A 190 -3.89 -0.83 -17.82
N LEU A 191 -4.91 -0.02 -17.47
CA LEU A 191 -5.02 1.37 -17.91
C LEU A 191 -3.78 2.18 -17.47
N MET A 192 -3.37 2.06 -16.21
CA MET A 192 -2.18 2.75 -15.68
C MET A 192 -0.89 2.31 -16.40
N GLN A 193 -0.77 1.03 -16.75
CA GLN A 193 0.35 0.50 -17.54
C GLN A 193 0.39 1.07 -18.96
N ILE A 194 -0.76 1.13 -19.65
CA ILE A 194 -0.84 1.70 -21.01
C ILE A 194 -0.45 3.18 -21.01
N LEU A 195 -0.86 3.91 -19.98
CA LEU A 195 -0.55 5.32 -19.80
C LEU A 195 0.85 5.57 -19.24
N ASP A 196 1.60 4.50 -18.98
CA ASP A 196 2.92 4.47 -18.35
C ASP A 196 3.04 5.34 -17.10
N VAL A 197 2.00 5.32 -16.26
CA VAL A 197 2.01 6.05 -15.00
C VAL A 197 2.69 5.22 -13.92
N CYS A 198 3.55 5.85 -13.13
CA CYS A 198 4.26 5.25 -12.01
C CYS A 198 4.20 6.13 -10.76
N ASN A 199 4.54 5.55 -9.61
CA ASN A 199 4.57 6.18 -8.29
C ASN A 199 3.23 6.81 -7.88
N VAL A 200 2.14 6.13 -8.25
CA VAL A 200 0.78 6.60 -7.98
C VAL A 200 -0.16 5.45 -7.65
N MET A 201 -1.13 5.74 -6.80
CA MET A 201 -2.27 4.90 -6.46
C MET A 201 -3.54 5.59 -6.93
N VAL A 202 -4.41 4.82 -7.59
CA VAL A 202 -5.73 5.28 -8.02
C VAL A 202 -6.78 4.38 -7.39
N ILE A 203 -7.78 4.99 -6.75
CA ILE A 203 -8.95 4.34 -6.18
C ILE A 203 -10.17 4.88 -6.91
N VAL A 204 -11.10 4.02 -7.31
CA VAL A 204 -12.38 4.40 -7.90
C VAL A 204 -13.50 3.86 -7.05
N SER A 205 -14.19 4.76 -6.37
CA SER A 205 -15.38 4.46 -5.58
C SER A 205 -16.61 4.48 -6.46
N ARG A 206 -17.40 3.41 -6.41
CA ARG A 206 -18.67 3.25 -7.11
C ARG A 206 -19.82 3.17 -6.12
N TRP A 207 -20.84 4.00 -6.32
CA TRP A 207 -22.13 3.89 -5.64
C TRP A 207 -23.18 3.34 -6.60
N TYR A 208 -23.76 2.18 -6.28
CA TYR A 208 -24.77 1.53 -7.11
C TYR A 208 -26.13 2.23 -7.01
N GLY A 209 -26.69 2.63 -8.15
CA GLY A 209 -27.95 3.36 -8.23
C GLY A 209 -29.21 2.52 -8.41
N GLY A 210 -29.11 1.19 -8.33
CA GLY A 210 -30.24 0.27 -8.55
C GLY A 210 -30.42 -0.20 -9.99
N ILE A 211 -29.61 0.29 -10.95
CA ILE A 211 -29.69 -0.09 -12.37
C ILE A 211 -28.38 -0.75 -12.80
N LEU A 212 -28.46 -1.94 -13.41
CA LEU A 212 -27.29 -2.63 -13.94
C LEU A 212 -26.77 -1.94 -15.21
N LEU A 213 -25.55 -1.41 -15.14
CA LEU A 213 -24.88 -0.73 -16.26
C LEU A 213 -24.22 -1.73 -17.24
N GLY A 214 -24.10 -3.00 -16.87
CA GLY A 214 -23.41 -3.99 -17.72
C GLY A 214 -21.95 -3.56 -18.00
N PRO A 215 -21.45 -3.68 -19.23
CA PRO A 215 -20.09 -3.29 -19.59
C PRO A 215 -19.80 -1.79 -19.48
N ASP A 216 -20.81 -0.92 -19.53
CA ASP A 216 -20.62 0.53 -19.55
C ASP A 216 -20.00 1.06 -18.25
N ARG A 217 -20.20 0.37 -17.12
CA ARG A 217 -19.57 0.72 -15.84
C ARG A 217 -18.04 0.75 -15.93
N PHE A 218 -17.43 -0.15 -16.69
CA PHE A 218 -15.98 -0.19 -16.86
C PHE A 218 -15.47 1.02 -17.67
N LYS A 219 -16.30 1.57 -18.57
CA LYS A 219 -15.98 2.81 -19.27
C LYS A 219 -15.93 3.97 -18.28
N HIS A 220 -16.91 4.07 -17.38
CA HIS A 220 -16.94 5.11 -16.35
C HIS A 220 -15.78 5.00 -15.35
N ILE A 221 -15.45 3.79 -14.90
CA ILE A 221 -14.29 3.53 -14.02
C ILE A 221 -12.99 3.99 -14.69
N ASN A 222 -12.78 3.61 -15.95
CA ASN A 222 -11.57 3.99 -16.67
C ASN A 222 -11.52 5.49 -17.00
N ASN A 223 -12.67 6.10 -17.29
CA ASN A 223 -12.75 7.52 -17.58
C ASN A 223 -12.55 8.37 -16.33
N SER A 224 -13.12 8.02 -15.19
CA SER A 224 -12.87 8.74 -13.93
C SER A 224 -11.40 8.67 -13.53
N ALA A 225 -10.78 7.49 -13.65
CA ALA A 225 -9.34 7.31 -13.40
C ALA A 225 -8.47 8.13 -14.37
N ARG A 226 -8.80 8.14 -15.67
CA ARG A 226 -8.04 8.94 -16.65
C ARG A 226 -8.17 10.44 -16.39
N ASN A 227 -9.37 10.92 -16.06
CA ASN A 227 -9.61 12.35 -15.83
C ASN A 227 -8.75 12.87 -14.68
N ILE A 228 -8.73 12.19 -13.53
CA ILE A 228 -7.92 12.63 -12.39
C ILE A 228 -6.41 12.55 -12.69
N LEU A 229 -5.96 11.56 -13.47
CA LEU A 229 -4.57 11.46 -13.89
C LEU A 229 -4.15 12.60 -14.83
N VAL A 230 -5.06 13.07 -15.69
CA VAL A 230 -4.83 14.25 -16.54
C VAL A 230 -4.82 15.53 -15.70
N GLU A 231 -5.80 15.68 -14.79
CA GLU A 231 -5.92 16.85 -13.90
C GLU A 231 -4.67 17.04 -13.03
N GLU A 232 -4.13 15.94 -12.51
CA GLU A 232 -2.92 15.94 -11.68
C GLU A 232 -1.61 15.82 -12.51
N ASN A 233 -1.67 15.99 -13.83
CA ASN A 233 -0.53 16.04 -14.76
C ASN A 233 0.35 14.77 -14.80
N TYR A 234 -0.20 13.60 -14.48
CA TYR A 234 0.50 12.32 -14.63
C TYR A 234 0.55 11.84 -16.09
N ILE A 235 -0.30 12.40 -16.95
CA ILE A 235 -0.36 12.09 -18.37
C ILE A 235 -0.08 13.37 -19.14
N ASN A 236 1.03 13.41 -19.86
CA ASN A 236 1.28 14.49 -20.81
C ASN A 236 0.25 14.39 -21.93
N SER A 237 -0.60 15.41 -22.07
CA SER A 237 -1.58 15.53 -23.15
C SER A 237 -0.87 15.78 -24.49
N ALA A 238 -0.19 14.75 -25.00
CA ALA A 238 0.35 14.68 -26.34
C ALA A 238 -0.48 13.74 -27.24
N VAL A 239 -1.72 13.46 -26.86
CA VAL A 239 -2.65 12.67 -27.66
C VAL A 239 -3.90 13.50 -27.94
N GLU A 240 -3.81 14.30 -29.00
CA GLU A 240 -4.96 14.90 -29.68
C GLU A 240 -6.04 13.83 -29.91
N PRO A 241 -7.31 14.08 -29.53
CA PRO A 241 -8.41 13.20 -29.90
C PRO A 241 -8.60 13.30 -31.41
N THR A 242 -8.13 12.28 -32.15
CA THR A 242 -8.44 12.13 -33.58
C THR A 242 -9.95 12.16 -33.77
N LYS A 243 -10.45 13.27 -34.32
CA LYS A 243 -11.80 13.45 -34.82
C LYS A 243 -12.14 12.29 -35.77
N GLN A 244 -13.01 11.38 -35.33
CA GLN A 244 -13.65 10.45 -36.26
C GLN A 244 -14.65 11.22 -37.12
N MET A 245 -14.18 11.62 -38.29
CA MET A 245 -14.96 12.10 -39.41
C MET A 245 -15.60 10.91 -40.15
N GLY A 246 -16.92 10.92 -40.28
CA GLY A 246 -17.64 10.19 -41.34
C GLY A 246 -18.78 9.30 -40.84
N LYS A 247 -19.97 9.27 -41.45
CA LYS A 247 -20.48 9.89 -42.69
C LYS A 247 -22.01 9.94 -42.56
N ASN A 248 -22.60 11.11 -42.71
CA ASN A 248 -24.03 11.24 -43.05
C ASN A 248 -24.26 10.58 -44.42
N ARG A 249 -25.02 9.48 -44.46
CA ARG A 249 -25.65 8.99 -45.70
C ARG A 249 -27.10 9.47 -45.72
N ARG A 250 -27.37 10.53 -46.48
CA ARG A 250 -28.73 10.97 -46.84
C ARG A 250 -29.15 10.34 -48.18
N VAL A 251 -30.30 9.66 -48.10
CA VAL A 251 -31.40 9.57 -49.08
C VAL A 251 -31.16 8.88 -50.43
N LYS A 252 -31.95 7.83 -50.69
CA LYS A 252 -32.55 7.61 -52.01
C LYS A 252 -34.06 7.40 -51.84
N LYS A 253 -34.82 8.27 -52.50
CA LYS A 253 -36.27 8.42 -52.50
C LYS A 253 -36.79 7.61 -53.69
N ASP A 254 -37.48 6.51 -53.46
CA ASP A 254 -38.13 5.76 -54.54
C ASP A 254 -39.51 6.36 -54.85
N LYS A 255 -39.70 6.76 -56.11
CA LYS A 255 -40.98 7.16 -56.68
C LYS A 255 -41.44 6.02 -57.59
N ARG A 256 -42.71 5.60 -57.40
CA ARG A 256 -43.49 4.76 -58.33
C ARG A 256 -43.47 5.32 -59.78
N PRO A 257 -43.76 4.45 -60.74
CA PRO A 257 -44.93 4.70 -61.58
C PRO A 257 -45.86 3.48 -61.72
N GLU A 258 -47.11 3.80 -62.03
CA GLU A 258 -48.22 2.92 -62.38
C GLU A 258 -47.99 2.27 -63.75
N HIS A 259 -48.52 1.05 -63.91
CA HIS A 259 -49.31 0.64 -65.07
C HIS A 259 -50.28 -0.48 -64.66
#